data_AF-A0A2S8X4P4-F1
#
_entry.id   AF-A0A2S8X4P4-F1
#
_cell.length_a   1.000
_cell.length_b   1.000
_cell.length_c   1.000
_cell.angle_alpha   90.00
_cell.angle_beta   90.00
_cell.angle_gamma   90.00
#
_symmetry.space_group_name_H-M   'P 1'
#
loop_
_entity.id
_entity.type
_entity.pdbx_description
1 polymer ?
#
loop_
_entity_poly.entity_id
_entity_poly.type
_entity_poly.pdbx_seq_one_letter_code
_entity_poly.pdbx_strand_id
1 'polypeptide(L)'
;MDRAEIFDLLIEIKENYPHFDVSEENVDRHMKYLHDFSFEAAQQNLQEHVRTGKWPPNIAEIRGQLGEQLERDRMRAVTAEFFAKREAAAEVACPPPPGWKEGLIERLRHRK
;
A
#
# COMPACT_ATOMS: atom_id res chain seq x y z
N MET A 1 -9.72 -12.71 -10.25
CA MET A 1 -9.00 -13.77 -10.97
C MET A 1 -9.97 -14.87 -11.37
N ASP A 2 -9.67 -15.58 -12.44
CA ASP A 2 -10.48 -16.71 -12.92
C ASP A 2 -10.10 -18.02 -12.21
N ARG A 3 -10.80 -19.10 -12.58
CA ARG A 3 -10.59 -20.40 -11.94
C ARG A 3 -9.22 -21.00 -12.27
N ALA A 4 -8.70 -20.79 -13.48
CA ALA A 4 -7.40 -21.30 -13.90
C ALA A 4 -6.28 -20.60 -13.11
N GLU A 5 -6.37 -19.28 -12.99
CA GLU A 5 -5.47 -18.46 -12.17
C GLU A 5 -5.46 -18.91 -10.70
N ILE A 6 -6.60 -19.31 -10.12
CA ILE A 6 -6.64 -19.87 -8.77
C ILE A 6 -5.97 -21.24 -8.69
N PHE A 7 -6.17 -22.09 -9.69
CA PHE A 7 -5.49 -23.38 -9.75
C PHE A 7 -3.97 -23.18 -9.75
N ASP A 8 -3.47 -22.28 -10.59
CA ASP A 8 -2.04 -21.96 -10.68
C ASP A 8 -1.50 -21.47 -9.32
N LEU A 9 -2.25 -20.60 -8.64
CA LEU A 9 -1.88 -20.11 -7.31
C LEU A 9 -1.81 -21.24 -6.27
N LEU A 10 -2.80 -22.14 -6.25
CA LEU A 10 -2.83 -23.25 -5.29
C LEU A 10 -1.74 -24.30 -5.57
N ILE A 11 -1.36 -24.48 -6.84
CA ILE A 11 -0.20 -25.30 -7.23
C ILE A 11 1.09 -24.67 -6.69
N GLU A 12 1.30 -23.37 -6.87
CA GLU A 12 2.47 -22.67 -6.33
C GLU A 12 2.55 -22.79 -4.80
N ILE A 13 1.41 -22.72 -4.10
CA ILE A 13 1.35 -22.98 -2.65
C ILE A 13 1.77 -24.43 -2.35
N LYS A 14 1.27 -25.41 -3.09
CA LYS A 14 1.60 -26.83 -2.89
C LYS A 14 3.09 -27.13 -3.08
N GLU A 15 3.73 -26.49 -4.05
CA GLU A 15 5.16 -26.64 -4.31
C GLU A 15 6.02 -26.20 -3.12
N ASN A 16 5.61 -25.12 -2.43
CA ASN A 16 6.29 -24.61 -1.24
C ASN A 16 5.83 -25.31 0.05
N TYR A 17 4.61 -25.84 0.08
CA TYR A 17 4.00 -26.49 1.23
C TYR A 17 3.41 -27.86 0.83
N PRO A 18 4.20 -28.95 0.89
CA PRO A 18 3.82 -30.26 0.35
C PRO A 18 2.53 -30.87 0.90
N HIS A 19 2.08 -30.46 2.09
CA HIS A 19 0.84 -30.94 2.71
C HIS A 19 -0.40 -30.10 2.38
N PHE A 20 -0.26 -29.03 1.61
CA PHE A 20 -1.37 -28.18 1.22
C PHE A 20 -2.40 -28.94 0.36
N ASP A 21 -3.68 -28.59 0.50
CA ASP A 21 -4.74 -29.23 -0.27
C ASP A 21 -4.97 -28.47 -1.59
N VAL A 22 -5.02 -29.19 -2.70
CA VAL A 22 -5.32 -28.65 -4.04
C VAL A 22 -6.56 -29.30 -4.64
N SER A 23 -7.40 -29.89 -3.80
CA SER A 23 -8.69 -30.45 -4.19
C SER A 23 -9.60 -29.40 -4.84
N GLU A 24 -10.54 -29.87 -5.64
CA GLU A 24 -11.52 -29.02 -6.32
C GLU A 24 -12.39 -28.22 -5.33
N GLU A 25 -12.73 -28.83 -4.18
CA GLU A 25 -13.44 -28.16 -3.10
C GLU A 25 -12.64 -26.97 -2.54
N ASN A 26 -11.32 -27.13 -2.40
CA ASN A 26 -10.47 -26.03 -1.94
C ASN A 26 -10.34 -24.92 -2.99
N VAL A 27 -10.31 -25.27 -4.27
CA VAL A 27 -10.34 -24.29 -5.38
C VAL A 27 -11.62 -23.46 -5.32
N ASP A 28 -12.78 -24.11 -5.20
CA ASP A 28 -14.07 -23.42 -5.15
C ASP A 28 -14.18 -22.52 -3.90
N ARG A 29 -13.61 -22.96 -2.77
CA ARG A 29 -13.49 -22.15 -1.56
C ARG A 29 -12.66 -20.88 -1.80
N HIS A 30 -11.51 -21.00 -2.47
CA HIS A 30 -10.67 -19.84 -2.80
C HIS A 30 -11.34 -18.94 -3.84
N MET A 31 -12.01 -19.52 -4.85
CA MET A 31 -12.75 -18.79 -5.88
C MET A 31 -13.80 -17.86 -5.29
N LYS A 32 -14.55 -18.33 -4.28
CA LYS A 32 -15.53 -17.50 -3.57
C LYS A 32 -14.95 -16.17 -3.05
N TYR A 33 -13.67 -16.15 -2.65
CA TYR A 33 -13.05 -14.99 -2.00
C TYR A 33 -11.91 -14.35 -2.80
N LEU A 34 -11.48 -14.92 -3.91
CA LEU A 34 -10.39 -14.35 -4.72
C LEU A 34 -10.87 -13.89 -6.10
N HIS A 35 -12.08 -14.24 -6.54
CA HIS A 35 -12.60 -13.89 -7.86
C HIS A 35 -12.54 -12.39 -8.20
N ASP A 36 -12.70 -11.52 -7.20
CA ASP A 36 -12.66 -10.05 -7.30
C ASP A 36 -11.25 -9.45 -7.18
N PHE A 37 -10.23 -10.28 -6.90
CA PHE A 37 -8.86 -9.85 -6.64
C PHE A 37 -7.94 -10.12 -7.84
N SER A 38 -6.88 -9.32 -8.02
CA SER A 38 -5.95 -9.49 -9.14
C SER A 38 -4.99 -10.66 -8.88
N PHE A 39 -4.77 -11.49 -9.91
CA PHE A 39 -3.88 -12.64 -9.81
C PHE A 39 -2.43 -12.21 -9.53
N GLU A 40 -1.94 -11.20 -10.23
CA GLU A 40 -0.59 -10.66 -10.05
C GLU A 40 -0.32 -10.21 -8.60
N ALA A 41 -1.27 -9.50 -7.97
CA ALA A 41 -1.10 -9.06 -6.58
C ALA A 41 -1.16 -10.25 -5.61
N ALA A 42 -2.00 -11.26 -5.86
CA ALA A 42 -2.04 -12.47 -5.03
C ALA A 42 -0.74 -13.25 -5.12
N GLN A 43 -0.16 -13.35 -6.32
CA GLN A 43 1.10 -14.02 -6.54
C GLN A 43 2.24 -13.28 -5.83
N GLN A 44 2.28 -11.95 -5.92
CA GLN A 44 3.28 -11.16 -5.19
C GLN A 44 3.17 -11.38 -3.67
N ASN A 45 1.96 -11.31 -3.11
CA ASN A 45 1.73 -11.54 -1.69
C ASN A 45 2.13 -12.96 -1.27
N LEU A 46 1.83 -13.97 -2.10
CA LEU A 46 2.24 -15.34 -1.88
C LEU A 46 3.77 -15.48 -1.83
N GLN A 47 4.48 -14.88 -2.79
CA GLN A 47 5.95 -14.91 -2.83
C GLN A 47 6.56 -14.24 -1.60
N GLU A 48 5.99 -13.12 -1.15
CA GLU A 48 6.42 -12.46 0.10
C GLU A 48 6.16 -13.34 1.32
N HIS A 49 4.99 -14.00 1.39
CA HIS A 49 4.66 -14.92 2.47
C HIS A 49 5.63 -16.10 2.51
N VAL A 50 5.89 -16.77 1.38
CA VAL A 50 6.80 -17.93 1.30
C VAL A 50 8.19 -17.62 1.84
N ARG A 51 8.69 -16.39 1.68
CA ARG A 51 10.02 -15.99 2.19
C ARG A 51 10.13 -16.01 3.72
N THR A 52 9.02 -15.86 4.44
CA THR A 52 9.01 -15.71 5.91
C THR A 52 8.13 -16.72 6.63
N GLY A 53 7.15 -17.30 5.93
CA GLY A 53 6.07 -18.09 6.45
C GLY A 53 6.37 -19.57 6.43
N LYS A 54 6.44 -20.19 7.62
CA LYS A 54 6.58 -21.65 7.77
C LYS A 54 5.32 -22.43 7.37
N TRP A 55 4.16 -21.78 7.40
CA TRP A 55 2.86 -22.42 7.18
C TRP A 55 2.21 -21.89 5.90
N PRO A 56 1.36 -22.70 5.22
CA PRO A 56 0.63 -22.25 4.04
C PRO A 56 -0.18 -21.00 4.35
N PRO A 57 -0.21 -20.02 3.44
CA PRO A 57 -1.00 -18.82 3.64
C PRO A 57 -2.49 -19.12 3.62
N ASN A 58 -3.25 -18.36 4.38
CA ASN A 58 -4.70 -18.32 4.30
C ASN A 58 -5.17 -17.30 3.24
N ILE A 59 -6.47 -17.30 2.92
CA ILE A 59 -7.06 -16.42 1.91
C ILE A 59 -6.82 -14.92 2.20
N ALA A 60 -6.83 -14.51 3.47
CA ALA A 60 -6.59 -13.11 3.83
C ALA A 60 -5.11 -12.71 3.62
N GLU A 61 -4.18 -13.63 3.87
CA GLU A 61 -2.75 -13.42 3.58
C GLU A 61 -2.49 -13.36 2.07
N ILE A 62 -3.17 -14.20 1.27
CA ILE A 62 -3.11 -14.15 -0.20
C ILE A 62 -3.64 -12.82 -0.73
N ARG A 63 -4.79 -12.34 -0.23
CA ARG A 63 -5.32 -11.01 -0.58
C ARG A 63 -4.42 -9.87 -0.06
N GLY A 64 -3.61 -10.17 0.94
CA GLY A 64 -2.77 -9.22 1.63
C GLY A 64 -3.58 -8.09 2.28
N GLN A 65 -2.87 -7.08 2.76
CA GLN A 65 -3.49 -5.84 3.23
C GLN A 65 -3.70 -4.87 2.07
N LEU A 66 -4.41 -5.26 1.00
CA LEU A 66 -4.57 -4.41 -0.19
C LEU A 66 -5.05 -2.99 0.18
N GLY A 67 -6.01 -2.88 1.10
CA GLY A 67 -6.48 -1.57 1.57
C GLY A 67 -5.38 -0.73 2.24
N GLU A 68 -4.50 -1.36 3.02
CA GLU A 68 -3.39 -0.66 3.67
C GLU A 68 -2.26 -0.33 2.68
N GLN A 69 -1.99 -1.21 1.71
CA GLN A 69 -1.03 -0.93 0.62
C GLN A 69 -1.49 0.27 -0.22
N LEU A 70 -2.76 0.28 -0.65
CA LEU A 70 -3.34 1.40 -1.41
C LEU A 70 -3.30 2.71 -0.62
N GLU A 71 -3.59 2.66 0.68
CA GLU A 71 -3.53 3.85 1.53
C GLU A 71 -2.08 4.32 1.74
N ARG A 72 -1.13 3.41 1.93
CA ARG A 72 0.30 3.74 2.03
C ARG A 72 0.80 4.43 0.76
N ASP A 73 0.42 3.94 -0.41
CA ASP A 73 0.83 4.53 -1.68
C ASP A 73 0.18 5.90 -1.92
N ARG A 74 -1.10 6.08 -1.56
CA ARG A 74 -1.75 7.41 -1.52
C ARG A 74 -1.00 8.37 -0.62
N MET A 75 -0.67 7.96 0.60
CA MET A 75 0.06 8.78 1.57
C MET A 75 1.46 9.16 1.09
N ARG A 76 2.17 8.23 0.43
CA ARG A 76 3.46 8.50 -0.20
C ARG A 76 3.33 9.55 -1.31
N ALA A 77 2.33 9.42 -2.18
CA ALA A 77 2.10 10.38 -3.27
C ALA A 77 1.78 11.79 -2.74
N VAL A 78 0.90 11.90 -1.74
CA VAL A 78 0.56 13.17 -1.09
C VAL A 78 1.80 13.81 -0.45
N THR A 79 2.63 13.00 0.20
CA THR A 79 3.86 13.46 0.84
C THR A 79 4.86 13.97 -0.20
N ALA A 80 5.06 13.23 -1.30
CA ALA A 80 5.94 13.64 -2.38
C ALA A 80 5.49 14.97 -3.02
N GLU A 81 4.18 15.13 -3.25
CA GLU A 81 3.62 16.39 -3.77
C GLU A 81 3.84 17.56 -2.80
N PHE A 82 3.66 17.33 -1.50
CA PHE A 82 3.92 18.35 -0.47
C PHE A 82 5.38 18.79 -0.46
N PHE A 83 6.32 17.86 -0.51
CA PHE A 83 7.75 18.18 -0.55
C PHE A 83 8.13 18.94 -1.82
N ALA A 84 7.64 18.51 -2.99
CA ALA A 84 7.88 19.22 -4.24
C ALA A 84 7.37 20.67 -4.22
N LYS A 85 6.18 20.91 -3.63
CA LYS A 85 5.66 22.28 -3.43
C LYS A 85 6.55 23.11 -2.51
N ARG A 86 7.08 22.51 -1.45
CA ARG A 86 7.99 23.21 -0.51
C ARG A 86 9.32 23.56 -1.15
N GLU A 87 9.88 22.65 -1.94
CA GLU A 87 11.13 22.89 -2.67
C GLU A 87 10.94 24.03 -3.69
N ALA A 88 9.87 24.00 -4.49
CA ALA A 88 9.55 25.08 -5.42
C ALA A 88 9.32 26.43 -4.69
N ALA A 89 8.66 26.42 -3.54
CA ALA A 89 8.48 27.63 -2.73
C ALA A 89 9.80 28.15 -2.15
N ALA A 90 10.73 27.26 -1.79
CA ALA A 90 12.04 27.62 -1.28
C ALA A 90 12.91 28.28 -2.35
N GLU A 91 12.83 27.84 -3.61
CA GLU A 91 13.55 28.46 -4.74
C GLU A 91 13.13 29.93 -4.98
N VAL A 92 11.85 30.25 -4.77
CA VAL A 92 11.29 31.59 -5.00
C VAL A 92 11.23 32.42 -3.71
N ALA A 93 11.57 31.83 -2.56
CA ALA A 93 11.49 32.49 -1.27
C ALA A 93 12.47 33.68 -1.21
N CYS A 94 11.93 34.89 -1.15
CA CYS A 94 12.70 36.09 -0.82
C CYS A 94 12.67 36.33 0.70
N PRO A 95 13.72 36.93 1.28
CA PRO A 95 13.67 37.35 2.67
C PRO A 95 12.51 38.33 2.88
N PRO A 96 11.85 38.31 4.05
CA PRO A 96 10.81 39.28 4.34
C PRO A 96 11.38 40.71 4.27
N PRO A 97 10.57 41.70 3.87
CA PRO A 97 11.02 43.09 3.80
C PRO A 97 11.64 43.57 5.12
N PRO A 98 12.70 44.39 5.10
CA PRO A 98 13.30 44.94 6.32
C PRO A 98 12.25 45.66 7.18
N GLY A 99 12.28 45.44 8.50
CA GLY A 99 11.35 46.07 9.44
C GLY A 99 9.93 45.47 9.47
N TRP A 100 9.63 44.47 8.62
CA TRP A 100 8.30 43.87 8.54
C TRP A 100 7.86 43.22 9.87
N LYS A 101 8.78 42.53 10.54
CA LYS A 101 8.51 41.85 11.82
C LYS A 101 8.18 42.86 12.91
N GLU A 102 8.95 43.93 12.99
CA GLU A 102 8.78 45.02 13.95
C GLU A 102 7.43 45.71 13.74
N GLY A 103 7.10 46.05 12.49
CA GLY A 103 5.82 46.66 12.14
C GLY A 103 4.60 45.76 12.40
N LEU A 104 4.76 44.44 12.26
CA LEU A 104 3.71 43.48 12.60
C LEU A 104 3.49 43.41 14.13
N ILE A 105 4.57 43.36 14.91
CA ILE A 105 4.51 43.31 16.38
C ILE A 105 3.85 44.59 16.93
N GLU A 106 4.18 45.76 16.38
CA GLU A 106 3.58 47.04 16.75
C GLU A 106 2.05 47.01 16.55
N ARG A 107 1.59 46.59 15.36
CA ARG A 107 0.15 46.50 15.03
C ARG A 107 -0.62 45.52 15.92
N LEU A 108 0.02 44.42 16.32
CA LEU A 108 -0.60 43.43 17.22
C LEU A 108 -0.69 43.95 18.66
N ARG A 109 0.25 44.79 19.11
CA ARG A 109 0.21 45.44 20.44
C ARG A 109 -0.90 46.48 20.57
N HIS A 110 -1.23 47.18 19.49
CA HIS A 110 -2.28 48.20 19.46
C HIS A 110 -3.70 47.65 19.22
N ARG A 111 -3.87 46.32 19.08
CA ARG A 111 -5.17 45.67 18.89
C ARG A 111 -5.80 45.19 20.21
N LYS A 112 -5.59 45.94 21.29
CA LYS A 112 -6.26 45.82 22.59
C LYS A 112 -7.13 47.04 22.85
#